data_AF-A0A023FQE6-F1
#
_entry.id   AF-A0A023FQE6-F1
#
_cell.length_a   1.000
_cell.length_b   1.000
_cell.length_c   1.000
_cell.angle_alpha   90.00
_cell.angle_beta   90.00
_cell.angle_gamma   90.00
#
_symmetry.space_group_name_H-M   'P 1'
#
loop_
_entity.id
_entity.type
_entity.pdbx_description
1 polymer ?
#
loop_
_entity_poly.entity_id
_entity_poly.type
_entity_poly.pdbx_seq_one_letter_code
_entity_poly.pdbx_strand_id
1 'polypeptide(L)'
;MKALFYLLLFLAEVLLFGTITLLIYWVFNYQGGVAWANDIKKQFNLHYILMTGGFIFLNGHAMLVYRSFTCCKKIYNKLLHTIFFVLSISAITIGIVSAFMAHNSNAD
;
A
#
# COMPACT_ATOMS: atom_id res chain seq x y z
N MET A 1 -29.72 -3.16 -1.82
CA MET A 1 -28.60 -2.27 -1.42
C MET A 1 -27.43 -3.01 -0.77
N LYS A 2 -27.63 -3.83 0.27
CA LYS A 2 -26.52 -4.58 0.92
C LYS A 2 -25.77 -5.53 -0.04
N ALA A 3 -26.48 -6.28 -0.88
CA ALA A 3 -25.87 -7.18 -1.86
C ALA A 3 -24.94 -6.44 -2.86
N LEU A 4 -25.36 -5.27 -3.35
CA LEU A 4 -24.54 -4.43 -4.23
C LEU A 4 -23.27 -3.93 -3.51
N PHE A 5 -23.39 -3.50 -2.26
CA PHE A 5 -22.23 -3.07 -1.47
C PHE A 5 -21.20 -4.20 -1.31
N TYR A 6 -21.63 -5.41 -0.96
CA TYR A 6 -20.71 -6.54 -0.82
C TYR A 6 -20.10 -6.99 -2.15
N LEU A 7 -20.85 -6.89 -3.26
CA LEU A 7 -20.31 -7.15 -4.59
C LEU A 7 -19.21 -6.14 -4.94
N LEU A 8 -19.45 -4.85 -4.74
CA LEU A 8 -18.45 -3.80 -4.98
C LEU A 8 -17.23 -3.94 -4.07
N LEU A 9 -17.43 -4.30 -2.81
CA LEU A 9 -16.34 -4.58 -1.87
C LEU A 9 -15.49 -5.77 -2.32
N PHE A 10 -16.14 -6.85 -2.77
CA PHE A 10 -15.45 -8.02 -3.31
C PHE A 10 -14.61 -7.67 -4.55
N LEU A 11 -15.19 -6.91 -5.49
CA LEU A 11 -14.46 -6.43 -6.67
C LEU A 11 -13.27 -5.54 -6.28
N ALA A 12 -13.46 -4.62 -5.33
CA ALA A 12 -12.40 -3.75 -4.85
C ALA A 12 -11.25 -4.57 -4.23
N GLU A 13 -11.56 -5.60 -3.43
CA GLU A 13 -10.52 -6.45 -2.86
C GLU A 13 -9.75 -7.25 -3.91
N VAL A 14 -10.45 -7.87 -4.86
CA VAL A 14 -9.80 -8.60 -5.96
C VAL A 14 -8.86 -7.67 -6.74
N LEU A 15 -9.26 -6.43 -7.00
CA LEU A 15 -8.43 -5.44 -7.68
C LEU A 15 -7.25 -4.97 -6.84
N LEU A 16 -7.43 -4.72 -5.54
CA LEU A 16 -6.38 -4.29 -4.62
C LEU A 16 -5.32 -5.38 -4.42
N PHE A 17 -5.74 -6.62 -4.16
CA PHE A 17 -4.82 -7.75 -4.06
C PHE A 17 -4.17 -8.06 -5.41
N GLY A 18 -4.92 -8.00 -6.51
CA GLY A 18 -4.39 -8.21 -7.85
C GLY A 18 -3.30 -7.20 -8.21
N THR A 19 -3.55 -5.92 -7.96
CA THR A 19 -2.58 -4.84 -8.27
C THR A 19 -1.31 -4.95 -7.43
N ILE A 20 -1.40 -5.19 -6.12
CA ILE A 20 -0.20 -5.31 -5.28
C ILE A 20 0.62 -6.57 -5.66
N THR A 21 -0.03 -7.70 -5.93
CA THR A 21 0.65 -8.93 -6.34
C THR A 21 1.33 -8.76 -7.69
N LEU A 22 0.64 -8.18 -8.68
CA LEU A 22 1.24 -7.92 -10.00
C LEU A 22 2.42 -6.95 -9.92
N LEU A 23 2.32 -5.91 -9.08
CA LEU A 23 3.42 -4.96 -8.88
C LEU A 23 4.64 -5.64 -8.27
N ILE A 24 4.45 -6.41 -7.19
CA ILE A 24 5.55 -7.15 -6.55
C ILE A 24 6.16 -8.13 -7.55
N TYR A 25 5.33 -8.92 -8.23
CA TYR A 25 5.80 -9.84 -9.26
C TYR A 25 6.62 -9.12 -10.34
N TRP A 26 6.14 -7.96 -10.82
CA TRP A 26 6.82 -7.18 -11.83
C TRP A 26 8.18 -6.64 -11.36
N VAL A 27 8.24 -6.09 -10.14
CA VAL A 27 9.48 -5.55 -9.58
C VAL A 27 10.54 -6.63 -9.40
N PHE A 28 10.17 -7.80 -8.87
CA PHE A 28 11.14 -8.86 -8.61
C PHE A 28 11.55 -9.63 -9.87
N ASN A 29 10.65 -9.86 -10.83
CA ASN A 29 10.96 -10.64 -12.03
C ASN A 29 11.55 -9.81 -13.16
N TYR A 30 11.15 -8.54 -13.31
CA TYR A 30 11.57 -7.70 -14.45
C TYR A 30 12.46 -6.52 -14.05
N GLN A 31 12.31 -5.96 -12.85
CA GLN A 31 13.06 -4.78 -12.43
C GLN A 31 14.27 -5.08 -11.54
N GLY A 32 14.60 -6.36 -11.31
CA GLY A 32 15.77 -6.77 -10.55
C GLY A 32 15.68 -6.53 -9.03
N GLY A 33 14.46 -6.34 -8.51
CA GLY A 33 14.16 -6.26 -7.08
C GLY A 33 14.22 -4.84 -6.49
N VAL A 34 14.45 -4.79 -5.17
CA VAL A 34 14.48 -3.57 -4.36
C VAL A 34 15.81 -3.41 -3.64
N ALA A 35 16.20 -2.17 -3.40
CA ALA A 35 17.39 -1.83 -2.62
C ALA A 35 17.14 -0.53 -1.86
N TRP A 36 17.70 -0.46 -0.65
CA TRP A 36 17.65 0.76 0.16
C TRP A 36 18.67 1.82 -0.31
N ALA A 37 19.84 1.37 -0.77
CA ALA A 37 20.97 2.22 -1.15
C ALA A 37 21.72 1.65 -2.38
N ASN A 38 22.58 2.47 -2.99
CA ASN A 38 23.54 2.12 -4.04
C ASN A 38 22.97 1.78 -5.43
N ASP A 39 21.66 1.68 -5.59
CA ASP A 39 21.03 1.43 -6.88
C ASP A 39 19.74 2.27 -7.02
N ILE A 40 19.84 3.30 -7.86
CA ILE A 40 18.82 4.31 -8.10
C ILE A 40 17.53 3.67 -8.62
N LYS A 41 17.63 2.73 -9.56
CA LYS A 41 16.46 2.06 -10.13
C LYS A 41 15.76 1.22 -9.06
N LYS A 42 16.52 0.50 -8.25
CA LYS A 42 15.97 -0.33 -7.17
C LYS A 42 15.40 0.47 -6.00
N GLN A 43 15.89 1.70 -5.76
CA GLN A 43 15.28 2.64 -4.82
C GLN A 43 13.93 3.17 -5.31
N PHE A 44 13.79 3.45 -6.62
CA PHE A 44 12.49 3.78 -7.19
C PHE A 44 11.52 2.60 -7.15
N ASN A 45 11.99 1.38 -7.39
CA ASN A 45 11.17 0.19 -7.22
C ASN A 45 10.63 0.05 -5.77
N LEU A 46 11.48 0.32 -4.78
CA LEU A 46 11.07 0.34 -3.38
C LEU A 46 10.02 1.42 -3.12
N HIS A 47 10.19 2.62 -3.69
CA HIS A 47 9.19 3.68 -3.65
C HIS A 47 7.84 3.22 -4.22
N TYR A 48 7.83 2.62 -5.41
CA TYR A 48 6.58 2.15 -6.05
C TYR A 48 5.86 1.11 -5.21
N ILE A 49 6.56 0.11 -4.68
CA ILE A 49 5.97 -0.91 -3.81
C ILE A 49 5.38 -0.28 -2.54
N LEU A 50 6.11 0.62 -1.90
CA LEU A 50 5.66 1.27 -0.66
C LEU A 50 4.51 2.24 -0.90
N MET A 51 4.45 2.94 -2.04
CA MET A 51 3.32 3.78 -2.41
C MET A 51 2.07 2.94 -2.68
N THR A 52 2.17 1.90 -3.51
CA THR A 52 0.99 1.07 -3.81
C THR A 52 0.52 0.28 -2.58
N GLY A 53 1.43 -0.29 -1.80
CA GLY A 53 1.09 -1.00 -0.56
C GLY A 53 0.59 -0.08 0.55
N GLY A 54 1.30 1.01 0.81
CA GLY A 54 0.98 1.97 1.86
C GLY A 54 -0.20 2.86 1.51
N PHE A 55 -0.07 3.65 0.44
CA PHE A 55 -1.01 4.71 0.10
C PHE A 55 -2.29 4.22 -0.55
N ILE A 56 -2.24 3.14 -1.35
CA ILE A 56 -3.42 2.62 -2.05
C ILE A 56 -4.05 1.50 -1.22
N PHE A 57 -3.30 0.44 -0.93
CA PHE A 57 -3.84 -0.78 -0.33
C PHE A 57 -4.23 -0.58 1.16
N LEU A 58 -3.29 -0.21 2.03
CA LEU A 58 -3.56 -0.07 3.47
C LEU A 58 -4.51 1.08 3.78
N ASN A 59 -4.34 2.22 3.09
CA ASN A 59 -5.22 3.38 3.22
C ASN A 59 -6.66 3.08 2.76
N GLY A 60 -6.82 2.37 1.63
CA GLY A 60 -8.12 1.92 1.15
C GLY A 60 -8.84 1.02 2.17
N HIS A 61 -8.11 0.06 2.74
CA HIS A 61 -8.62 -0.79 3.82
C HIS A 61 -9.02 0.02 5.06
N ALA A 62 -8.19 0.97 5.48
CA ALA A 62 -8.47 1.82 6.64
C ALA A 62 -9.80 2.58 6.50
N MET A 63 -10.11 3.09 5.31
CA MET A 63 -11.37 3.79 5.03
C MET A 63 -12.58 2.85 5.04
N LEU A 64 -12.41 1.61 4.58
CA LEU A 64 -13.50 0.63 4.46
C LEU A 64 -13.81 -0.12 5.78
N VAL A 65 -12.87 -0.19 6.73
CA VAL A 65 -13.01 -0.94 8.00
C VAL A 65 -14.33 -0.69 8.73
N TYR A 66 -14.78 0.56 8.85
CA TYR A 66 -16.03 0.87 9.56
C TYR A 66 -17.29 0.38 8.84
N ARG A 67 -17.23 0.22 7.51
CA ARG A 67 -18.35 -0.28 6.70
C ARG A 67 -18.32 -1.80 6.56
N SER A 68 -17.12 -2.40 6.52
CA SER A 68 -16.94 -3.84 6.40
C SER A 68 -17.28 -4.59 7.70
N PHE A 69 -16.87 -4.05 8.87
CA PHE A 69 -17.07 -4.69 10.17
C PHE A 69 -18.22 -4.09 10.97
N THR A 70 -19.41 -4.03 10.39
CA THR A 70 -20.61 -3.47 11.08
C THR A 70 -21.08 -4.32 12.27
N CYS A 71 -20.69 -5.59 12.36
CA CYS A 71 -21.05 -6.49 13.46
C CYS A 71 -20.13 -6.41 14.69
N CYS A 72 -18.96 -5.79 14.57
CA CYS A 72 -17.98 -5.73 15.65
C CYS A 72 -18.24 -4.54 16.59
N LYS A 73 -17.77 -4.63 17.85
CA LYS A 73 -17.82 -3.49 18.77
C LYS A 73 -17.05 -2.32 18.16
N LYS A 74 -17.61 -1.11 18.29
CA LYS A 74 -17.06 0.14 17.73
C LYS A 74 -15.57 0.37 18.10
N ILE A 75 -15.14 -0.13 19.27
CA ILE A 75 -13.74 -0.05 19.70
C ILE A 75 -12.77 -0.81 18.79
N TYR A 76 -13.15 -2.00 18.30
CA TYR A 76 -12.30 -2.80 17.41
C TYR A 76 -12.14 -2.13 16.05
N ASN A 77 -13.22 -1.59 15.50
CA ASN A 77 -13.18 -0.87 14.22
C ASN A 77 -12.30 0.38 14.33
N LYS A 78 -12.34 1.08 15.47
CA LYS A 78 -11.48 2.23 15.72
C LYS A 78 -10.01 1.83 15.80
N LEU A 79 -9.71 0.74 16.51
CA LEU A 79 -8.35 0.24 16.65
C LEU A 79 -7.78 -0.23 15.30
N LEU A 80 -8.54 -1.01 14.52
CA LEU A 80 -8.13 -1.45 13.18
C LEU A 80 -7.91 -0.27 12.23
N HIS A 81 -8.84 0.68 12.20
CA HIS A 81 -8.71 1.89 11.38
C HIS A 81 -7.42 2.66 11.71
N THR A 82 -7.13 2.88 13.00
CA THR A 82 -5.92 3.57 13.42
C THR A 82 -4.67 2.77 13.06
N ILE A 83 -4.65 1.45 13.26
CA ILE A 83 -3.49 0.61 12.90
C ILE A 83 -3.20 0.67 11.41
N PHE A 84 -4.21 0.51 10.56
CA PHE A 84 -4.01 0.59 9.11
C PHE A 84 -3.51 1.96 8.67
N PHE A 85 -4.00 3.06 9.25
CA PHE A 85 -3.49 4.39 8.96
C PHE A 85 -2.05 4.60 9.42
N VAL A 86 -1.68 4.11 10.60
CA VAL A 86 -0.30 4.22 11.11
C VAL A 86 0.67 3.44 10.22
N LEU A 87 0.30 2.22 9.80
CA LEU A 87 1.09 1.42 8.86
C LEU A 87 1.15 2.06 7.46
N SER A 88 0.05 2.67 7.02
CA SER A 88 0.00 3.38 5.74
C SER A 88 0.95 4.58 5.74
N ILE A 89 0.85 5.44 6.76
CA ILE A 89 1.69 6.65 6.88
C ILE A 89 3.16 6.27 6.97
N SER A 90 3.52 5.25 7.77
CA SER A 90 4.92 4.83 7.87
C SER A 90 5.47 4.31 6.52
N ALA A 91 4.70 3.47 5.82
CA ALA A 91 5.07 3.01 4.48
C ALA A 91 5.21 4.16 3.48
N ILE A 92 4.30 5.15 3.53
CA ILE A 92 4.35 6.33 2.67
C ILE A 92 5.61 7.16 2.94
N THR A 93 5.92 7.43 4.21
CA THR A 93 7.12 8.18 4.59
C THR A 93 8.38 7.49 4.07
N ILE A 94 8.51 6.18 4.28
CA ILE A 94 9.68 5.42 3.82
C ILE A 94 9.76 5.42 2.29
N GLY A 95 8.64 5.24 1.59
CA GLY A 95 8.61 5.26 0.12
C GLY A 95 9.01 6.61 -0.45
N ILE A 96 8.54 7.71 0.13
CA ILE A 96 8.93 9.07 -0.29
C ILE A 96 10.42 9.32 -0.03
N VAL A 97 10.93 8.93 1.15
CA VAL A 97 12.36 9.03 1.47
C VAL A 97 13.21 8.27 0.45
N SER A 98 12.80 7.05 0.06
CA SER A 98 13.47 6.25 -0.97
C SER A 98 13.56 6.99 -2.32
N ALA A 99 12.49 7.68 -2.73
CA ALA A 99 12.50 8.47 -3.95
C ALA A 99 13.43 9.69 -3.87
N PHE A 100 13.41 10.41 -2.74
CA PHE A 100 14.35 11.53 -2.53
C PHE A 100 15.80 11.07 -2.54
N MET A 101 16.11 9.94 -1.91
CA MET A 101 17.45 9.35 -1.94
C MET A 101 17.88 8.98 -3.37
N ALA A 102 16.97 8.44 -4.18
CA ALA A 102 17.23 8.13 -5.58
C ALA A 102 17.47 9.37 -6.44
N HIS A 103 16.75 10.47 -6.18
CA HIS A 103 16.99 11.73 -6.88
C HIS A 103 18.33 12.36 -6.48
N ASN A 104 18.66 12.38 -5.18
CA ASN A 104 19.90 12.99 -4.70
C ASN A 104 21.14 12.21 -5.13
N SER A 105 21.07 10.88 -5.25
CA SER A 105 22.19 10.06 -5.74
C SER A 105 22.49 10.21 -7.24
N ASN A 106 21.62 10.88 -8.01
CA ASN A 106 21.92 11.28 -9.40
C ASN A 106 22.56 12.68 -9.49
N ALA A 107 22.55 13.46 -8.41
CA ALA A 107 22.95 14.87 -8.42
C ALA A 107 24.44 15.10 -8.09
N ASP A 108 25.18 14.02 -7.81
CA ASP A 108 26.64 13.98 -7.62
C ASP A 108 27.30 13.26 -8.81
#